data_AF-A0A6J8F2D6-F1
#
_entry.id   AF-A0A6J8F2D6-F1
#
_cell.length_a   1.000
_cell.length_b   1.000
_cell.length_c   1.000
_cell.angle_alpha   90.00
_cell.angle_beta   90.00
_cell.angle_gamma   90.00
#
_symmetry.space_group_name_H-M   'P 1'
#
loop_
_entity.id
_entity.type
_entity.pdbx_description
1 polymer ?
#
loop_
_entity_poly.entity_id
_entity_poly.type
_entity_poly.pdbx_seq_one_letter_code
_entity_poly.pdbx_strand_id
1 'polypeptide(L)'
;MDHNDAIHMGDGSRMLRIDQFLVLYYKYCHCTKYAFERQAHRLIWNRTINHKGAANTNHPNDIDVEHCNKVFKDSAHSYRGVFTEKVVARVSKSAMKVHEIIKQFDKVCNVHVLSGRHKTCDKEIDIITLVRQFQACNLFDFIPGRSHYAYPNIKENPLTELDMEFVRD
;
A
#
# COMPACT_ATOMS: atom_id res chain seq x y z
N MET A 1 -11.42 -11.11 -6.50
CA MET A 1 -11.43 -10.67 -5.10
C MET A 1 -10.57 -9.41 -5.04
N ASP A 2 -11.19 -8.22 -4.98
CA ASP A 2 -10.44 -6.96 -5.01
C ASP A 2 -9.99 -6.56 -3.59
N HIS A 3 -8.69 -6.43 -3.39
CA HIS A 3 -8.09 -6.04 -2.11
C HIS A 3 -8.42 -4.59 -1.74
N ASN A 4 -8.46 -3.70 -2.74
CA ASN A 4 -8.75 -2.28 -2.49
C ASN A 4 -10.21 -2.11 -2.04
N ASP A 5 -11.14 -2.84 -2.64
CA ASP A 5 -12.53 -2.86 -2.20
C ASP A 5 -12.66 -3.34 -0.74
N ALA A 6 -11.91 -4.38 -0.34
CA ALA A 6 -11.87 -4.86 1.04
C ALA A 6 -11.43 -3.79 2.04
N ILE A 7 -10.41 -3.00 1.67
CA ILE A 7 -9.93 -1.86 2.46
C ILE A 7 -11.03 -0.81 2.63
N HIS A 8 -11.65 -0.35 1.54
CA HIS A 8 -12.65 0.74 1.60
C HIS A 8 -13.86 0.34 2.45
N MET A 9 -14.29 -0.92 2.35
CA MET A 9 -15.39 -1.48 3.16
C MET A 9 -15.00 -1.72 4.62
N GLY A 10 -13.70 -1.71 4.96
CA GLY A 10 -13.21 -2.05 6.30
C GLY A 10 -13.40 -3.54 6.65
N ASP A 11 -13.48 -4.41 5.64
CA ASP A 11 -13.71 -5.84 5.82
C ASP A 11 -12.37 -6.57 6.06
N GLY A 12 -11.92 -6.54 7.31
CA GLY A 12 -10.67 -7.18 7.74
C GLY A 12 -10.63 -8.69 7.51
N SER A 13 -11.78 -9.37 7.54
CA SER A 13 -11.87 -10.81 7.28
C SER A 13 -11.55 -11.13 5.82
N ARG A 14 -12.06 -10.32 4.90
CA ARG A 14 -11.74 -10.45 3.47
C ARG A 14 -10.30 -10.08 3.16
N MET A 15 -9.75 -9.06 3.84
CA MET A 15 -8.33 -8.73 3.73
C MET A 15 -7.45 -9.90 4.18
N LEU A 16 -7.72 -10.48 5.35
CA LEU A 16 -6.95 -11.62 5.86
C LEU A 16 -6.92 -12.82 4.90
N ARG A 17 -8.05 -13.15 4.26
CA ARG A 17 -8.08 -14.23 3.26
C ARG A 17 -7.16 -13.96 2.08
N ILE A 18 -7.12 -12.71 1.61
CA ILE A 18 -6.20 -12.28 0.56
C ILE A 18 -4.75 -12.37 1.06
N ASP A 19 -4.49 -11.93 2.29
CA ASP A 19 -3.14 -12.00 2.87
C ASP A 19 -2.66 -13.44 3.04
N GLN A 20 -3.52 -14.36 3.48
CA GLN A 20 -3.20 -15.79 3.57
C GLN A 20 -2.76 -16.36 2.22
N PHE A 21 -3.47 -15.99 1.15
CA PHE A 21 -3.06 -16.36 -0.20
C PHE A 21 -1.70 -15.75 -0.59
N LEU A 22 -1.47 -14.47 -0.27
CA LEU A 22 -0.19 -13.80 -0.56
C LEU A 22 0.97 -14.39 0.23
N VAL A 23 0.74 -14.88 1.46
CA VAL A 23 1.78 -15.57 2.25
C VAL A 23 2.30 -16.82 1.55
N LEU A 24 1.44 -17.58 0.88
CA LEU A 24 1.88 -18.74 0.07
C LEU A 24 2.84 -18.29 -1.04
N TYR A 25 2.50 -17.21 -1.73
CA TYR A 25 3.37 -16.63 -2.77
C TYR A 25 4.71 -16.12 -2.20
N TYR A 26 4.69 -15.45 -1.05
CA TYR A 26 5.93 -15.00 -0.40
C TYR A 26 6.79 -16.16 0.10
N LYS A 27 6.18 -17.26 0.54
CA LYS A 27 6.88 -18.50 0.91
C LYS A 27 7.57 -19.11 -0.30
N TYR A 28 6.90 -19.14 -1.45
CA TYR A 28 7.50 -19.57 -2.73
C TYR A 28 8.71 -18.70 -3.10
N CYS A 29 8.57 -17.37 -3.02
CA CYS A 29 9.66 -16.44 -3.32
C CYS A 29 10.73 -16.35 -2.20
N HIS A 30 10.71 -17.25 -1.22
CA HIS A 30 11.63 -17.25 -0.06
C HIS A 30 11.68 -15.91 0.72
N CYS A 31 10.59 -15.13 0.67
CA CYS A 31 10.45 -13.84 1.35
C CYS A 31 9.86 -14.04 2.75
N THR A 32 10.70 -14.47 3.71
CA THR A 32 10.28 -14.81 5.09
C THR A 32 9.76 -13.63 5.92
N LYS A 33 10.04 -12.39 5.51
CA LYS A 33 9.63 -11.16 6.20
C LYS A 33 8.10 -11.06 6.39
N TYR A 34 7.32 -11.64 5.48
CA TYR A 34 5.86 -11.47 5.43
C TYR A 34 5.09 -12.69 5.98
N ALA A 35 5.78 -13.70 6.52
CA ALA A 35 5.19 -14.98 6.95
C ALA A 35 4.68 -15.01 8.41
N PHE A 36 4.30 -13.87 8.99
CA PHE A 36 3.93 -13.80 10.42
C PHE A 36 2.42 -13.94 10.65
N GLU A 37 1.98 -15.13 11.07
CA GLU A 37 0.59 -15.45 11.43
C GLU A 37 0.20 -15.02 12.85
N ARG A 38 1.18 -14.79 13.72
CA ARG A 38 1.01 -14.62 15.18
C ARG A 38 0.14 -13.43 15.62
N GLN A 39 -0.24 -12.53 14.71
CA GLN A 39 -1.06 -11.34 15.02
C GLN A 39 -2.37 -11.26 14.22
N ALA A 40 -2.75 -12.32 13.48
CA ALA A 40 -3.89 -12.31 12.55
C ALA A 40 -5.17 -11.74 13.18
N HIS A 41 -5.55 -12.16 14.39
CA HIS A 41 -6.76 -11.68 15.07
C HIS A 41 -6.76 -10.18 15.38
N ARG A 42 -5.60 -9.61 15.77
CA ARG A 42 -5.48 -8.16 16.03
C ARG A 42 -5.47 -7.35 14.74
N LEU A 43 -5.00 -7.96 13.65
CA LEU A 43 -4.91 -7.32 12.34
C LEU A 43 -6.27 -7.20 11.63
N ILE A 44 -7.27 -8.01 11.98
CA ILE A 44 -8.64 -7.88 11.44
C ILE A 44 -9.17 -6.46 11.66
N TRP A 45 -9.01 -5.95 12.88
CA TRP A 45 -9.64 -4.71 13.31
C TRP A 45 -8.70 -3.49 13.23
N ASN A 46 -7.38 -3.69 13.13
CA ASN A 46 -6.38 -2.60 13.14
C ASN A 46 -5.71 -2.36 11.78
N ARG A 47 -6.23 -2.93 10.68
CA ARG A 47 -5.67 -2.74 9.33
C ARG A 47 -6.16 -1.47 8.64
N THR A 48 -7.34 -1.00 8.99
CA THR A 48 -7.96 0.16 8.35
C THR A 48 -8.41 1.17 9.39
N ILE A 49 -8.38 2.45 9.00
CA ILE A 49 -8.87 3.57 9.81
C ILE A 49 -9.84 4.40 8.99
N ASN A 50 -10.80 5.03 9.67
CA ASN A 50 -11.82 5.87 9.06
C ASN A 50 -11.93 7.22 9.76
N HIS A 51 -11.16 8.20 9.29
CA HIS A 51 -11.22 9.57 9.82
C HIS A 51 -12.53 10.31 9.52
N LYS A 52 -13.29 9.87 8.52
CA LYS A 52 -14.52 10.55 8.08
C LYS A 52 -15.78 10.00 8.75
N GLY A 53 -15.72 8.78 9.30
CA GLY A 53 -16.87 8.09 9.88
C GLY A 53 -17.95 7.67 8.87
N ALA A 54 -17.68 7.75 7.55
CA ALA A 54 -18.64 7.43 6.50
C ALA A 54 -18.37 6.04 5.89
N ALA A 55 -19.40 5.42 5.30
CA ALA A 55 -19.22 4.17 4.56
C ALA A 55 -18.23 4.36 3.39
N ASN A 56 -17.44 3.33 3.09
CA ASN A 56 -16.48 3.30 1.98
C ASN A 56 -15.38 4.37 2.04
N THR A 57 -15.10 4.89 3.23
CA THR A 57 -14.05 5.90 3.45
C THR A 57 -12.90 5.41 4.33
N ASN A 58 -12.85 4.10 4.58
CA ASN A 58 -11.70 3.48 5.24
C ASN A 58 -10.46 3.58 4.34
N HIS A 59 -9.30 3.72 4.96
CA HIS A 59 -8.01 3.61 4.29
C HIS A 59 -7.05 2.76 5.11
N PRO A 60 -5.94 2.29 4.53
CA PRO A 60 -4.95 1.51 5.25
C PRO A 60 -4.39 2.31 6.43
N ASN A 61 -4.32 1.68 7.60
CA ASN A 61 -3.78 2.27 8.82
C ASN A 61 -2.26 2.56 8.68
N ASP A 62 -1.54 1.72 7.94
CA ASP A 62 -0.10 1.92 7.68
C ASP A 62 0.18 3.28 7.00
N ILE A 63 -0.68 3.67 6.05
CA ILE A 63 -0.61 5.00 5.41
C ILE A 63 -0.84 6.12 6.43
N ASP A 64 -1.71 5.91 7.41
CA ASP A 64 -1.95 6.91 8.47
C ASP A 64 -0.73 7.08 9.37
N VAL A 65 -0.13 5.95 9.76
CA VAL A 65 1.12 5.93 10.53
C VAL A 65 2.23 6.60 9.74
N GLU A 66 2.32 6.37 8.43
CA GLU A 66 3.26 7.06 7.55
C GLU A 66 3.06 8.58 7.56
N HIS A 67 1.80 9.04 7.43
CA HIS A 67 1.49 10.47 7.53
C HIS A 67 1.89 11.06 8.89
N CYS A 68 1.59 10.38 9.99
CA CYS A 68 1.97 10.82 11.34
C CYS A 68 3.49 10.88 11.51
N ASN A 69 4.20 9.87 11.00
CA ASN A 69 5.66 9.83 11.01
C ASN A 69 6.27 10.95 10.18
N LYS A 70 5.69 11.27 9.02
CA LYS A 70 6.12 12.38 8.19
C LYS A 70 5.96 13.71 8.93
N VAL A 71 4.78 13.98 9.49
CA VAL A 71 4.52 15.19 10.28
C VAL A 71 5.49 15.34 11.45
N PHE A 72 5.76 14.24 12.16
CA PHE A 72 6.76 14.21 13.22
C PHE A 72 8.16 14.53 12.71
N LYS A 73 8.62 13.86 11.64
CA LYS A 73 9.96 14.08 11.05
C LYS A 73 10.15 15.51 10.56
N ASP A 74 9.15 16.06 9.88
CA ASP A 74 9.17 17.45 9.39
C ASP A 74 9.27 18.43 10.58
N SER A 75 8.49 18.20 11.63
CA SER A 75 8.53 19.00 12.85
C SER A 75 9.87 18.87 13.57
N ALA A 76 10.43 17.66 13.62
CA ALA A 76 11.69 17.38 14.30
C ALA A 76 12.90 17.93 13.52
N HIS A 77 12.79 18.05 12.19
CA HIS A 77 13.82 18.66 11.35
C HIS A 77 14.11 20.12 11.72
N SER A 78 13.15 20.84 12.30
CA SER A 78 13.35 22.21 12.82
C SER A 78 14.46 22.31 13.87
N TYR A 79 14.81 21.21 14.54
CA TYR A 79 15.85 21.15 15.58
C TYR A 79 17.27 20.90 15.06
N ARG A 80 17.48 20.83 13.73
CA ARG A 80 18.80 20.79 13.07
C ARG A 80 19.78 19.75 13.66
N GLY A 81 19.29 18.58 14.06
CA GLY A 81 20.12 17.48 14.54
C GLY A 81 20.32 17.38 16.06
N VAL A 82 19.80 18.33 16.86
CA VAL A 82 19.88 18.25 18.33
C VAL A 82 18.70 17.42 18.88
N PHE A 83 18.84 16.10 18.82
CA PHE A 83 17.85 15.14 19.31
C PHE A 83 18.13 14.74 20.76
N THR A 84 17.60 15.51 21.71
CA THR A 84 17.53 15.06 23.12
C THR A 84 16.17 14.41 23.37
N GLU A 85 16.09 13.47 24.32
CA GLU A 85 14.84 12.80 24.68
C GLU A 85 13.72 13.80 25.03
N LYS A 86 14.06 14.89 25.73
CA LYS A 86 13.14 15.98 26.06
C LYS A 86 12.57 16.66 24.81
N VAL A 87 13.41 16.89 23.80
CA VAL A 87 13.00 17.49 22.53
C VAL A 87 12.10 16.53 21.77
N VAL A 88 12.48 15.26 21.65
CA VAL A 88 11.68 14.22 20.98
C VAL A 88 10.31 14.11 21.65
N ALA A 89 10.25 13.96 22.97
CA ALA A 89 8.99 13.87 23.71
C ALA A 89 8.10 15.10 23.52
N ARG A 90 8.69 16.30 23.49
CA ARG A 90 7.95 17.55 23.24
C ARG A 90 7.39 17.59 21.82
N VAL A 91 8.19 17.24 20.81
CA VAL A 91 7.77 17.23 19.41
C VAL A 91 6.68 16.18 19.20
N SER A 92 6.86 14.95 19.67
CA SER A 92 5.86 13.89 19.52
C SER A 92 4.50 14.27 20.10
N LYS A 93 4.46 14.98 21.24
CA LYS A 93 3.20 15.43 21.86
C LYS A 93 2.51 16.58 21.12
N SER A 94 3.27 17.38 20.36
CA SER A 94 2.75 18.61 19.74
C SER A 94 2.59 18.53 18.22
N ALA A 95 3.34 17.65 17.54
CA ALA A 95 3.46 17.62 16.08
C ALA A 95 2.11 17.60 15.35
N MET A 96 1.20 16.69 15.73
CA MET A 96 -0.12 16.59 15.10
C MET A 96 -0.98 17.83 15.31
N LYS A 97 -0.91 18.44 16.50
CA LYS A 97 -1.68 19.65 16.82
C LYS A 97 -1.14 20.88 16.13
N VAL A 98 0.18 21.02 16.03
CA VAL A 98 0.82 22.08 15.26
C VAL A 98 0.47 21.94 13.78
N HIS A 99 0.50 20.72 13.24
CA HIS A 99 0.11 20.46 11.85
C HIS A 99 -1.35 20.83 11.56
N GLU A 100 -2.27 20.53 12.49
CA GLU A 100 -3.68 20.92 12.40
C GLU A 100 -3.86 22.45 12.37
N ILE A 101 -3.10 23.18 13.20
CA ILE A 101 -3.10 24.65 13.23
C ILE A 101 -2.57 25.23 11.91
N ILE A 102 -1.45 24.72 11.40
CA ILE A 102 -0.87 25.17 10.12
C ILE A 102 -1.87 24.96 8.98
N LYS A 103 -2.47 23.77 8.90
CA LYS A 103 -3.48 23.46 7.88
C LYS A 103 -4.69 24.39 7.94
N GLN A 104 -5.13 24.74 9.14
CA GLN A 104 -6.24 25.68 9.33
C GLN A 104 -5.84 27.11 8.94
N PHE A 105 -4.61 27.52 9.27
CA PHE A 105 -4.06 28.82 8.86
C PHE A 105 -3.99 28.94 7.34
N ASP A 106 -3.42 27.94 6.66
CA ASP A 106 -3.34 27.89 5.19
C ASP A 106 -4.73 27.98 4.55
N LYS A 107 -5.72 27.29 5.13
CA LYS A 107 -7.11 27.34 4.68
C LYS A 107 -7.71 28.74 4.80
N VAL A 108 -7.47 29.44 5.92
CA VAL A 108 -7.97 30.81 6.14
C VAL A 108 -7.27 31.82 5.23
N CYS A 109 -5.97 31.64 5.02
CA CYS A 109 -5.16 32.48 4.12
C CYS A 109 -5.33 32.14 2.64
N ASN A 110 -6.17 31.15 2.32
CA ASN A 110 -6.41 30.65 0.96
C ASN A 110 -5.11 30.27 0.21
N VAL A 111 -4.15 29.70 0.95
CA VAL A 111 -2.90 29.21 0.40
C VAL A 111 -3.20 28.02 -0.50
N HIS A 112 -2.88 28.15 -1.79
CA HIS A 112 -3.16 27.11 -2.77
C HIS A 112 -2.15 25.95 -2.64
N VAL A 113 -2.60 24.82 -2.11
CA VAL A 113 -1.82 23.57 -2.13
C VAL A 113 -1.97 22.92 -3.51
N LEU A 114 -0.88 22.78 -4.26
CA LEU A 114 -0.91 22.02 -5.51
C LEU A 114 -1.28 20.56 -5.23
N SER A 115 -2.41 20.11 -5.75
CA SER A 115 -2.76 18.69 -5.66
C SER A 115 -1.90 17.88 -6.63
N GLY A 116 -1.15 16.90 -6.13
CA GLY A 116 -0.46 15.93 -6.99
C GLY A 116 -1.40 14.96 -7.72
N ARG A 117 -2.71 15.05 -7.48
CA ARG A 117 -3.72 14.22 -8.13
C ARG A 117 -4.23 14.93 -9.38
N HIS A 118 -4.15 14.26 -10.52
CA HIS A 118 -4.79 14.74 -11.76
C HIS A 118 -6.30 14.92 -11.52
N LYS A 119 -6.84 16.10 -11.85
CA LYS A 119 -8.28 16.40 -11.76
C LYS A 119 -9.10 15.59 -12.76
N THR A 120 -8.50 15.28 -13.91
CA THR A 120 -9.06 14.47 -14.98
C THR A 120 -8.02 13.43 -15.37
N CYS A 121 -8.32 12.15 -15.14
CA CYS A 121 -7.51 11.04 -15.61
C CYS A 121 -8.25 10.45 -16.80
N ASP A 122 -7.84 10.86 -18.01
CA ASP A 122 -8.32 10.26 -19.24
C ASP A 122 -7.43 9.05 -19.56
N LYS A 123 -7.98 7.85 -19.34
CA LYS A 123 -7.27 6.58 -19.54
C LYS A 123 -7.51 6.01 -20.93
N GLU A 124 -8.43 6.58 -21.70
CA GLU A 124 -8.87 5.98 -22.95
C GLU A 124 -7.74 5.97 -23.98
N ILE A 125 -7.02 7.10 -24.08
CA ILE A 125 -5.85 7.24 -24.94
C ILE A 125 -4.74 6.26 -24.54
N ASP A 126 -4.47 6.12 -23.24
CA ASP A 126 -3.45 5.20 -22.73
C ASP A 126 -3.79 3.74 -23.05
N ILE A 127 -5.06 3.35 -22.84
CA ILE A 127 -5.55 2.00 -23.14
C ILE A 127 -5.44 1.71 -24.64
N ILE A 128 -5.91 2.62 -25.50
CA ILE A 128 -5.83 2.46 -26.95
C ILE A 128 -4.37 2.33 -27.41
N THR A 129 -3.47 3.12 -26.82
CA THR A 129 -2.03 3.08 -27.13
C THR A 129 -1.44 1.73 -26.74
N LEU A 130 -1.75 1.21 -25.55
CA LEU A 130 -1.30 -0.11 -25.10
C LEU A 130 -1.81 -1.23 -26.01
N VAL A 131 -3.11 -1.21 -26.38
CA VAL A 131 -3.69 -2.22 -27.26
C VAL A 131 -3.00 -2.22 -28.62
N ARG A 132 -2.77 -1.05 -29.22
CA ARG A 132 -2.04 -0.93 -30.50
C ARG A 132 -0.62 -1.48 -30.40
N GLN A 133 0.09 -1.21 -29.32
CA GLN A 133 1.43 -1.76 -29.08
C GLN A 133 1.40 -3.27 -28.90
N PHE A 134 0.43 -3.81 -28.15
CA PHE A 134 0.31 -5.26 -27.94
C PHE A 134 -0.03 -6.00 -29.23
N GLN A 135 -0.88 -5.41 -30.08
CA GLN A 135 -1.17 -5.93 -31.41
C GLN A 135 0.06 -5.87 -32.32
N ALA A 136 0.77 -4.74 -32.37
CA ALA A 136 1.99 -4.61 -33.18
C ALA A 136 3.09 -5.61 -32.78
N CYS A 137 3.16 -5.96 -31.48
CA CYS A 137 4.11 -6.91 -30.94
C CYS A 137 3.60 -8.36 -30.93
N ASN A 138 2.40 -8.64 -31.44
CA ASN A 138 1.75 -9.96 -31.37
C ASN A 138 1.86 -10.60 -29.97
N LEU A 139 1.63 -9.78 -28.93
CA LEU A 139 1.99 -10.15 -27.55
C LEU A 139 1.28 -11.44 -27.10
N PHE A 140 0.04 -11.63 -27.53
CA PHE A 140 -0.85 -12.72 -27.14
C PHE A 140 -0.75 -13.96 -28.03
N ASP A 141 0.07 -13.94 -29.08
CA ASP A 141 0.28 -15.13 -29.90
C ASP A 141 1.01 -16.20 -29.08
N PHE A 142 0.46 -17.41 -29.09
CA PHE A 142 1.07 -18.54 -28.41
C PHE A 142 2.32 -18.98 -29.18
N ILE A 143 3.48 -18.84 -28.53
CA ILE A 143 4.76 -19.30 -29.05
C ILE A 143 5.24 -20.45 -28.16
N PRO A 144 5.30 -21.70 -28.67
CA PRO A 144 5.78 -22.84 -27.90
C PRO A 144 7.20 -22.61 -27.38
N GLY A 145 7.44 -22.85 -26.10
CA GLY A 145 8.77 -22.72 -25.48
C GLY A 145 9.27 -21.27 -25.32
N ARG A 146 8.38 -20.28 -25.41
CA ARG A 146 8.73 -18.86 -25.17
C ARG A 146 9.22 -18.67 -23.74
N SER A 147 10.47 -18.26 -23.60
CA SER A 147 11.07 -17.86 -22.32
C SER A 147 11.71 -16.49 -22.43
N HIS A 148 11.82 -15.78 -21.31
CA HIS A 148 12.50 -14.48 -21.28
C HIS A 148 14.01 -14.71 -21.19
N TYR A 149 14.82 -14.01 -21.98
CA TYR A 149 16.28 -14.19 -22.00
C TYR A 149 16.91 -14.08 -20.60
N ALA A 150 16.49 -13.10 -19.80
CA ALA A 150 16.98 -12.93 -18.44
C ALA A 150 16.41 -13.95 -17.43
N TYR A 151 15.31 -14.63 -17.78
CA TYR A 151 14.59 -15.56 -16.92
C TYR A 151 14.18 -16.84 -17.68
N PRO A 152 15.15 -17.63 -18.16
CA PRO A 152 14.87 -18.78 -19.01
C PRO A 152 14.13 -19.90 -18.29
N ASN A 153 14.25 -19.97 -16.96
CA ASN A 153 13.71 -21.03 -16.10
C ASN A 153 12.50 -20.57 -15.27
N ILE A 154 11.83 -19.47 -15.63
CA ILE A 154 10.58 -19.09 -14.96
C ILE A 154 9.50 -20.12 -15.30
N LYS A 155 8.88 -20.68 -14.27
CA LYS A 155 7.75 -21.60 -14.41
C LYS A 155 6.49 -20.82 -14.82
N GLU A 156 5.66 -21.42 -15.67
CA GLU A 156 4.40 -20.82 -16.12
C GLU A 156 3.45 -20.49 -14.95
N ASN A 157 3.42 -21.37 -13.95
CA ASN A 157 2.67 -21.15 -12.72
C ASN A 157 3.63 -21.14 -11.53
N PRO A 158 3.76 -20.01 -10.81
CA PRO A 158 4.64 -19.88 -9.65
C PRO A 158 4.22 -20.76 -8.47
N LEU A 159 3.02 -21.34 -8.48
CA LEU A 159 2.53 -22.23 -7.41
C LEU A 159 2.74 -23.73 -7.71
N THR A 160 3.41 -24.09 -8.81
CA THR A 160 3.62 -25.50 -9.19
C THR A 160 4.52 -26.29 -8.25
N GLU A 161 5.39 -25.63 -7.49
CA GLU A 161 6.27 -26.28 -6.49
C GLU A 161 5.70 -26.21 -5.07
N LEU A 162 4.51 -25.62 -4.90
CA LEU A 162 3.91 -25.48 -3.58
C LEU A 162 3.24 -26.79 -3.18
N ASP A 163 3.79 -27.42 -2.15
CA ASP A 163 3.18 -28.60 -1.54
C ASP A 163 1.89 -28.18 -0.79
N MET A 164 0.74 -28.60 -1.33
CA MET A 164 -0.59 -28.28 -0.82
C MET A 164 -0.97 -29.13 0.41
N GLU A 165 -0.26 -30.23 0.68
CA GLU A 165 -0.55 -31.08 1.85
C GLU A 165 -0.16 -30.37 3.15
N PHE A 166 0.91 -29.58 3.13
CA PHE A 166 1.40 -28.81 4.28
C PHE A 166 0.58 -27.54 4.59
N VAL A 167 -0.39 -27.18 3.74
CA VAL A 167 -1.23 -25.96 3.89
C VAL A 167 -2.53 -26.25 4.65
N ARG A 168 -2.84 -27.51 4.94
CA ARG A 168 -4.08 -27.94 5.62
C ARG A 168 -4.00 -28.00 7.15
N ASP A 169 -2.81 -27.92 7.72
CA ASP A 169 -2.57 -27.89 9.18
C ASP A 169 -2.45 -26.45 9.71
#